data_AF-A0A9W3SIA3-F1
#
_entry.id   AF-A0A9W3SIA3-F1
#
_cell.length_a   1.000
_cell.length_b   1.000
_cell.length_c   1.000
_cell.angle_alpha   90.00
_cell.angle_beta   90.00
_cell.angle_gamma   90.00
#
_symmetry.space_group_name_H-M   'P 1'
#
loop_
_entity.id
_entity.type
_entity.pdbx_description
1 polymer ?
#
loop_
_entity_poly.entity_id
_entity_poly.type
_entity_poly.pdbx_seq_one_letter_code
_entity_poly.pdbx_strand_id
1 'polypeptide(L)' 'MLEIFVEEDAIILQKYQSYGTCPITGEISPQNIKLADGKLTLSPEGAKQLMEELEQYKVTV' A
#
# COMPACT_ATOMS: atom_id res chain seq x y z
N MET A 1 8.37 -6.91 -13.05
CA MET A 1 7.69 -8.02 -12.35
C MET A 1 6.30 -8.15 -12.97
N LEU A 2 5.77 -9.36 -13.07
CA LEU A 2 4.52 -9.66 -13.77
C LEU A 2 3.63 -10.41 -12.79
N GLU A 3 2.36 -10.00 -12.70
CA GLU A 3 1.36 -10.64 -11.84
C GLU A 3 0.48 -11.53 -12.72
N ILE A 4 0.23 -12.76 -12.27
CA ILE A 4 -0.53 -13.78 -13.00
C ILE A 4 -1.78 -14.10 -12.18
N PHE A 5 -2.95 -13.85 -12.77
CA PHE A 5 -4.24 -14.24 -12.21
C PHE A 5 -4.84 -15.34 -13.07
N VAL A 6 -5.54 -16.28 -12.43
CA VAL A 6 -6.30 -17.34 -13.09
C VAL A 6 -7.76 -17.16 -12.68
N GLU A 7 -8.61 -16.87 -13.64
CA GLU A 7 -10.06 -16.73 -13.45
C GLU A 7 -10.80 -17.59 -14.46
N GLU A 8 -11.62 -18.51 -13.94
CA GLU A 8 -12.40 -19.48 -14.73
C GLU A 8 -11.52 -20.19 -15.79
N ASP A 9 -11.67 -19.84 -17.07
CA ASP A 9 -10.94 -20.44 -18.19
C ASP A 9 -9.86 -19.51 -18.79
N ALA A 10 -9.50 -18.44 -18.09
CA ALA A 10 -8.59 -17.40 -18.57
C ALA A 10 -7.36 -17.21 -17.67
N ILE A 11 -6.23 -16.93 -18.32
CA ILE A 11 -5.01 -16.43 -17.66
C ILE A 11 -4.88 -14.94 -17.96
N ILE A 12 -4.90 -14.13 -16.90
CA ILE A 12 -4.75 -12.67 -16.99
C ILE A 12 -3.33 -12.31 -16.58
N LEU A 13 -2.59 -11.70 -17.50
CA LEU A 13 -1.23 -11.22 -17.27
C LEU A 13 -1.27 -9.71 -17.07
N GLN A 14 -0.99 -9.26 -15.84
CA GLN A 14 -0.93 -7.84 -15.54
C GLN A 14 0.52 -7.40 -15.29
N LYS A 15 0.85 -6.21 -15.79
CA LYS A 15 2.08 -5.53 -15.38
C LYS A 15 1.98 -5.28 -13.88
N TYR A 16 2.90 -5.81 -13.09
CA TYR A 16 2.95 -5.55 -11.65
C TYR A 16 3.06 -4.04 -11.40
N GLN A 17 2.05 -3.46 -10.78
CA GLN A 17 1.96 -2.04 -10.46
C GLN A 17 2.17 -1.87 -8.95
N SER A 18 3.38 -2.10 -8.43
CA SER A 18 3.72 -1.71 -7.06
C SER A 18 3.88 -0.21 -6.86
N TYR A 19 3.83 0.57 -7.94
CA TYR A 19 4.03 2.01 -7.90
C TYR A 19 2.75 2.69 -7.44
N GLY A 20 2.66 2.94 -6.14
CA GLY A 20 1.63 3.78 -5.55
C GLY A 20 0.60 3.05 -4.72
N THR A 21 0.70 1.74 -4.55
CA THR A 21 -0.18 0.98 -3.64
C THR A 21 0.11 1.32 -2.19
N CYS A 22 -0.93 1.50 -1.38
CA CYS A 22 -0.77 1.52 0.07
C CYS A 22 -0.41 0.11 0.57
N PRO A 23 0.72 -0.11 1.26
CA PRO A 23 1.11 -1.42 1.77
C PRO A 23 0.23 -1.90 2.94
N ILE A 24 -0.59 -1.01 3.52
CA ILE A 24 -1.47 -1.33 4.65
C ILE A 24 -2.84 -1.76 4.12
N THR A 25 -3.49 -0.94 3.28
CA THR A 25 -4.83 -1.26 2.76
C THR A 25 -4.83 -2.03 1.45
N GLY A 26 -3.70 -2.09 0.73
CA GLY A 26 -3.62 -2.67 -0.61
C GLY A 26 -4.23 -1.79 -1.71
N GLU A 27 -4.74 -0.60 -1.36
CA GLU A 27 -5.43 0.26 -2.32
C GLU A 27 -4.46 1.06 -3.19
N ILE A 28 -4.76 1.13 -4.48
CA ILE A 28 -4.16 2.04 -5.43
C ILE A 28 -5.13 3.20 -5.64
N SER A 29 -4.78 4.38 -5.15
CA SER A 29 -5.62 5.58 -5.27
C SER A 29 -4.77 6.80 -5.62
N PRO A 30 -5.28 7.74 -6.45
CA PRO A 30 -4.62 9.02 -6.66
C PRO A 30 -4.52 9.86 -5.37
N GLN A 31 -5.27 9.51 -4.33
CA GLN A 31 -5.23 10.14 -3.02
C GLN A 31 -4.09 9.60 -2.13
N ASN A 32 -3.33 8.61 -2.60
CA ASN A 32 -2.22 8.06 -1.84
C ASN A 32 -1.11 9.09 -1.68
N ILE A 33 -0.65 9.27 -0.44
CA ILE A 33 0.37 10.22 -0.04
C ILE A 33 1.74 9.55 0.04
N LYS A 34 2.79 10.32 -0.27
CA LYS A 34 4.18 9.87 -0.21
C LYS A 34 4.88 10.48 0.99
N LEU A 35 5.48 9.65 1.83
CA LEU A 35 6.19 10.00 3.06
C LEU A 35 7.63 9.46 3.02
N ALA A 36 8.48 9.91 3.96
CA ALA A 36 9.87 9.48 4.09
C ALA A 36 10.67 9.60 2.76
N ASP A 37 10.67 10.79 2.17
CA ASP A 37 11.29 11.07 0.86
C ASP A 37 10.77 10.17 -0.27
N GLY A 38 9.48 9.82 -0.21
CA GLY A 38 8.82 9.00 -1.20
C GLY A 38 9.08 7.50 -1.09
N LYS A 39 9.72 7.05 -0.01
CA LYS A 39 9.98 5.62 0.26
C LYS A 39 8.75 4.89 0.80
N LEU A 40 7.79 5.62 1.38
CA LEU A 40 6.55 5.06 1.91
C LEU A 40 5.36 5.72 1.23
N THR A 41 4.48 4.92 0.62
CA THR A 41 3.22 5.40 0.05
C THR A 41 2.06 4.89 0.89
N LEU A 42 1.16 5.74 1.36
CA LEU A 42 0.00 5.34 2.18
C LEU A 42 -1.29 5.93 1.61
N SER A 43 -2.40 5.21 1.72
CA SER A 43 -3.73 5.80 1.61
C SER A 43 -4.02 6.62 2.86
N PRO A 44 -5.00 7.56 2.83
CA PRO A 44 -5.42 8.28 4.03
C PRO A 44 -5.83 7.34 5.18
N GLU A 45 -6.49 6.23 4.86
CA GLU A 45 -6.89 5.22 5.84
C GLU A 45 -5.69 4.44 6.39
N GLY A 46 -4.78 3.99 5.52
CA GLY A 46 -3.54 3.33 5.95
C GLY A 46 -2.66 4.23 6.83
N ALA A 47 -2.61 5.54 6.54
CA ALA A 47 -1.91 6.51 7.38
C ALA A 47 -2.53 6.63 8.78
N LYS A 48 -3.86 6.58 8.88
CA LYS A 48 -4.57 6.61 10.18
C LYS A 48 -4.29 5.34 10.99
N GLN A 49 -4.40 4.16 10.38
CA GLN A 49 -4.11 2.87 11.02
C GLN A 49 -2.66 2.83 11.51
N LEU A 50 -1.70 3.21 10.66
CA LEU A 50 -0.29 3.26 11.03
C LEU A 50 -0.03 4.20 12.21
N MET A 51 -0.67 5.37 12.23
CA MET A 51 -0.53 6.30 13.36
C MET A 51 -1.05 5.68 14.65
N GLU A 52 -2.23 5.06 14.64
CA GLU A 52 -2.82 4.40 15.81
C GLU A 52 -1.91 3.28 16.36
N GLU A 53 -1.27 2.50 15.50
CA GLU A 53 -0.27 1.51 15.90
C GLU A 53 0.99 2.17 16.47
N LEU A 54 1.54 3.18 15.78
CA LEU A 54 2.76 3.87 16.22
C LEU A 54 2.59 4.58 17.56
N GLU A 55 1.42 5.14 17.86
CA GLU A 55 1.10 5.71 19.18
C GLU A 55 1.26 4.69 20.31
N GLN A 56 0.98 3.40 20.07
CA GLN A 56 1.19 2.35 21.07
C GLN A 56 2.68 2.09 21.34
N TYR A 57 3.53 2.32 20.32
CA TYR A 57 4.98 2.18 20.42
C TYR A 57 5.69 3.48 20.84
N LYS A 58 4.97 4.60 21.03
CA LYS A 58 5.55 5.90 21.44
C LYS A 58 6.06 5.95 22.89
N VAL A 59 6.29 4.81 23.55
CA VAL A 59 6.82 4.76 24.92
C VAL A 59 8.36 4.78 24.91
N THR A 60 8.86 5.98 25.22
CA THR A 60 10.16 6.36 25.81
C THR A 60 11.42 6.19 24.96
N VAL A 61 11.74 7.24 24.20
CA VAL A 61 13.12 7.72 24.06
C VAL A 61 13.26 9.00 24.87
#